data_AF-A0A7K4IBT7-F1
#
_entry.id   AF-A0A7K4IBT7-F1
#
_cell.length_a   1.000
_cell.length_b   1.000
_cell.length_c   1.000
_cell.angle_alpha   90.00
_cell.angle_beta   90.00
_cell.angle_gamma   90.00
#
_symmetry.space_group_name_H-M   'P 1'
#
loop_
_entity.id
_entity.type
_entity.pdbx_description
1 polymer ?
#
loop_
_entity_poly.entity_id
_entity_poly.type
_entity_poly.pdbx_seq_one_letter_code
_entity_poly.pdbx_strand_id
1 'polypeptide(L)'
;MSRSGDKSSSEEPTDKRHKRGRKAMSGSSQDKKKIISVTMSQSVVSQIDRLVEDRAARSRAQLIEDAVRYFIDFTVHKWNDRGIYVNNCRVVMESDTQSSLFFSTMTPASQYEMGRTAGSQSPIADVIRLVHGKNPADPSSRQLVMRLLQAHGWGAMNMSEDGLVVVGSPFYPAQFVRGYLEALMKVQLELVETHAKDNIALRVVR
;
A
#
# COMPACT_ATOMS: atom_id res chain seq x y z
N MET A 1 34.42 -34.42 51.07
CA MET A 1 34.46 -34.21 52.53
C MET A 1 33.66 -32.96 52.86
N SER A 2 32.70 -33.12 53.76
CA SER A 2 31.67 -32.15 54.16
C SER A 2 32.18 -31.10 55.16
N ARG A 3 31.50 -29.94 55.20
CA ARG A 3 31.04 -29.13 56.36
C ARG A 3 30.99 -27.65 55.96
N SER A 4 29.83 -26.99 55.78
CA SER A 4 28.84 -26.50 56.78
C SER A 4 29.41 -25.50 57.79
N GLY A 5 28.89 -24.27 57.83
CA GLY A 5 29.24 -23.28 58.85
C GLY A 5 28.68 -21.88 58.60
N ASP A 6 27.40 -21.73 58.90
CA ASP A 6 26.55 -20.54 58.90
C ASP A 6 26.96 -19.48 59.94
N LYS A 7 26.65 -18.20 59.69
CA LYS A 7 26.30 -17.21 60.73
C LYS A 7 25.63 -15.98 60.12
N SER A 8 24.32 -15.94 60.32
CA SER A 8 23.43 -14.80 60.25
C SER A 8 23.70 -13.79 61.37
N SER A 9 23.39 -12.52 61.10
CA SER A 9 22.85 -11.59 62.10
C SER A 9 21.96 -10.57 61.40
N SER A 10 20.67 -10.70 61.68
CA SER A 10 19.54 -9.82 61.40
C SER A 10 19.60 -8.49 62.15
N GLU A 11 19.08 -7.41 61.56
CA GLU A 11 17.87 -6.71 62.06
C GLU A 11 17.49 -5.50 61.17
N GLU A 12 16.17 -5.33 61.04
CA GLU A 12 15.35 -4.54 60.11
C GLU A 12 15.18 -3.04 60.52
N PRO A 13 14.11 -2.30 60.13
CA PRO A 13 13.66 -1.88 58.80
C PRO A 13 13.44 -0.35 58.73
N THR A 14 13.40 0.24 57.53
CA THR A 14 12.63 1.50 57.35
C THR A 14 11.83 1.51 56.06
N ASP A 15 10.53 1.37 56.28
CA ASP A 15 9.39 1.76 55.46
C ASP A 15 9.60 3.04 54.64
N LYS A 16 9.48 2.93 53.31
CA LYS A 16 8.99 4.02 52.45
C LYS A 16 8.07 3.48 51.35
N ARG A 17 6.79 3.37 51.74
CA ARG A 17 5.57 3.64 50.95
C ARG A 17 5.75 4.04 49.47
N HIS A 18 5.09 3.21 48.65
CA HIS A 18 4.35 3.53 47.43
C HIS A 18 4.26 5.02 47.03
N LYS A 19 4.93 5.36 45.93
CA LYS A 19 4.39 6.31 44.95
C LYS A 19 4.26 5.59 43.61
N ARG A 20 3.06 5.04 43.37
CA ARG A 20 2.55 4.74 42.03
C ARG A 20 2.48 6.06 41.26
N GLY A 21 3.58 6.40 40.60
CA GLY A 21 3.56 7.39 39.54
C GLY A 21 2.73 6.81 38.39
N ARG A 22 1.52 7.33 38.21
CA ARG A 22 0.76 7.20 36.96
C ARG A 22 1.69 7.63 35.82
N LYS A 23 2.28 6.67 35.12
CA LYS A 23 2.90 6.93 33.82
C LYS A 23 1.73 7.26 32.90
N ALA A 24 1.50 8.55 32.69
CA ALA A 24 0.59 9.03 31.68
C ALA A 24 0.94 8.32 30.37
N MET A 25 -0.02 7.58 29.81
CA MET A 25 0.01 7.23 28.41
C MET A 25 -0.10 8.54 27.62
N SER A 26 1.03 9.17 27.34
CA SER A 26 1.16 10.05 26.17
C SER A 26 1.03 9.11 24.97
N GLY A 27 -0.04 9.16 24.21
CA GLY A 27 -0.27 10.28 23.30
C GLY A 27 0.63 10.02 22.08
N SER A 28 0.00 9.48 21.04
CA SER A 28 0.50 9.26 19.68
C SER A 28 2.02 9.35 19.46
N SER A 29 2.63 8.23 19.09
CA SER A 29 3.89 8.23 18.35
C SER A 29 3.66 8.93 17.00
N GLN A 30 3.69 10.27 16.99
CA GLN A 30 4.10 11.00 15.81
C GLN A 30 5.53 10.52 15.52
N ASP A 31 5.74 9.95 14.32
CA ASP A 31 7.03 9.41 13.90
C ASP A 31 8.14 10.40 14.21
N LYS A 32 9.00 10.05 15.19
CA LYS A 32 10.15 10.88 15.57
C LYS A 32 11.09 10.94 14.37
N LYS A 33 11.12 12.08 13.69
CA LYS A 33 12.05 12.32 12.58
C LYS A 33 13.49 12.16 13.06
N LYS A 34 14.27 11.35 12.35
CA LYS A 34 15.72 11.18 12.56
C LYS A 34 16.47 11.86 11.43
N ILE A 35 17.52 12.61 11.76
CA ILE A 35 18.39 13.23 10.77
C ILE A 35 19.41 12.20 10.31
N ILE A 36 19.51 12.01 8.99
CA ILE A 36 20.49 11.15 8.34
C ILE A 36 21.24 12.04 7.33
N SER A 37 22.57 12.00 7.35
CA SER A 37 23.42 12.71 6.39
C SER A 37 23.95 11.74 5.35
N VAL A 38 23.81 12.08 4.07
CA VAL A 38 24.28 11.29 2.93
C VAL A 38 25.01 12.18 1.94
N THR A 39 26.05 11.65 1.30
CA THR A 39 26.75 12.32 0.20
C THR A 39 26.14 11.89 -1.12
N MET A 40 25.88 12.83 -2.03
CA MET A 40 25.30 12.58 -3.35
C MET A 40 26.15 13.26 -4.43
N SER A 41 26.12 12.71 -5.64
CA SER A 41 26.79 13.37 -6.77
C SER A 41 26.11 14.68 -7.12
N GLN A 42 26.90 15.66 -7.59
CA GLN A 42 26.39 16.96 -8.04
C GLN A 42 25.36 16.83 -9.17
N SER A 43 25.53 15.84 -10.04
CA SER A 43 24.57 15.56 -11.13
C SER A 43 23.18 15.20 -10.60
N VAL A 44 23.09 14.37 -9.57
CA VAL A 44 21.81 13.98 -8.96
C VAL A 44 21.21 15.14 -8.20
N VAL A 45 22.01 15.88 -7.43
CA VAL A 45 21.53 17.08 -6.70
C VAL A 45 20.96 18.11 -7.67
N SER A 46 21.64 18.34 -8.80
CA SER A 46 21.18 19.27 -9.83
C SER A 46 19.86 18.83 -10.49
N GLN A 47 19.63 17.52 -10.64
CA GLN A 47 18.34 17.01 -11.14
C GLN A 47 17.23 17.18 -10.10
N ILE A 48 17.51 16.92 -8.82
CA ILE A 48 16.56 17.16 -7.73
C ILE A 48 16.16 18.64 -7.69
N ASP A 49 17.12 19.55 -7.87
CA ASP A 49 16.88 20.99 -7.86
C ASP A 49 15.93 21.42 -8.97
N ARG A 50 16.17 20.96 -10.20
CA ARG A 50 15.26 21.21 -11.33
C ARG A 50 13.84 20.73 -11.04
N LEU A 51 13.68 19.52 -10.50
CA LEU A 51 12.36 18.98 -10.17
C LEU A 51 11.61 19.82 -9.10
N VAL A 52 12.34 20.41 -8.16
CA VAL A 52 11.74 21.33 -7.17
C VAL A 52 11.38 22.67 -7.81
N GLU A 53 12.23 23.21 -8.67
CA GLU A 53 11.97 24.43 -9.45
C GLU A 53 10.74 24.28 -10.35
N ASP A 54 10.61 23.12 -11.01
CA ASP A 54 9.48 22.71 -11.84
C ASP A 54 8.22 22.38 -11.01
N ARG A 55 8.29 22.53 -9.67
CA ARG A 55 7.20 22.23 -8.72
C ARG A 55 6.70 20.79 -8.73
N ALA A 56 7.51 19.85 -9.25
CA ALA A 56 7.22 18.42 -9.12
C ALA A 56 7.32 17.94 -7.66
N ALA A 57 8.05 18.67 -6.81
CA ALA A 57 8.06 18.49 -5.36
C ALA A 57 8.18 19.82 -4.60
N ARG A 58 7.71 19.84 -3.34
CA ARG A 58 7.74 21.03 -2.47
C ARG A 58 9.14 21.38 -1.96
N SER A 59 10.01 20.39 -1.82
CA SER A 59 11.38 20.56 -1.32
C SER A 59 12.25 19.36 -1.67
N ARG A 60 13.57 19.54 -1.60
CA ARG A 60 14.55 18.44 -1.75
C ARG A 60 14.30 17.32 -0.74
N ALA A 61 14.04 17.69 0.52
CA ALA A 61 13.83 16.74 1.60
C ALA A 61 12.60 15.86 1.35
N GLN A 62 11.47 16.46 0.92
CA GLN A 62 10.26 15.70 0.56
C GLN A 62 10.53 14.76 -0.61
N LEU A 63 11.19 15.23 -1.66
CA LEU A 63 11.49 14.42 -2.84
C LEU A 63 12.38 13.23 -2.49
N ILE A 64 13.41 13.43 -1.67
CA ILE A 64 14.31 12.36 -1.22
C ILE A 64 13.56 11.37 -0.33
N GLU A 65 12.73 11.84 0.61
CA GLU A 65 11.91 10.98 1.47
C GLU A 65 10.95 10.12 0.63
N ASP A 66 10.27 10.70 -0.35
CA ASP A 66 9.40 9.97 -1.25
C ASP A 66 10.16 8.97 -2.13
N ALA A 67 11.32 9.34 -2.66
CA ALA A 67 12.15 8.44 -3.47
C ALA A 67 12.63 7.22 -2.65
N VAL A 68 13.08 7.43 -1.42
CA VAL A 68 13.48 6.33 -0.52
C VAL A 68 12.28 5.48 -0.14
N ARG A 69 11.12 6.09 0.14
CA ARG A 69 9.88 5.36 0.40
C ARG A 69 9.49 4.49 -0.80
N TYR A 70 9.50 5.04 -2.02
CA TYR A 70 9.23 4.28 -3.24
C TYR A 70 10.24 3.16 -3.48
N PHE A 71 11.52 3.37 -3.19
CA PHE A 71 12.53 2.33 -3.28
C PHE A 71 12.19 1.11 -2.40
N ILE A 72 11.64 1.35 -1.21
CA ILE A 72 11.20 0.31 -0.28
C ILE A 72 9.87 -0.30 -0.74
N ASP A 73 8.85 0.53 -0.98
CA ASP A 73 7.48 0.12 -1.32
C ASP A 73 7.43 -0.72 -2.61
N PHE A 74 8.19 -0.34 -3.65
CA PHE A 74 8.29 -1.08 -4.91
C PHE A 74 9.35 -2.18 -4.90
N THR A 75 9.96 -2.44 -3.75
CA THR A 75 11.03 -3.43 -3.58
C THR A 75 12.12 -3.31 -4.65
N VAL A 76 12.55 -2.08 -4.96
CA VAL A 76 13.52 -1.79 -6.04
C VAL A 76 14.84 -2.53 -5.83
N HIS A 77 15.23 -2.75 -4.58
CA HIS A 77 16.38 -3.58 -4.20
C HIS A 77 16.29 -5.06 -4.64
N LYS A 78 15.11 -5.55 -5.06
CA LYS A 78 14.92 -6.90 -5.60
C LYS A 78 14.97 -6.95 -7.13
N TRP A 79 14.98 -5.80 -7.80
CA TRP A 79 15.02 -5.75 -9.26
C TRP A 79 16.38 -6.22 -9.76
N ASN A 80 16.37 -6.99 -10.85
CA ASN A 80 17.58 -7.56 -11.42
C ASN A 80 17.41 -7.75 -12.94
N ASP A 81 18.42 -8.32 -13.58
CA ASP A 81 18.44 -8.64 -15.02
C ASP A 81 17.28 -9.54 -15.47
N ARG A 82 16.73 -10.37 -14.57
CA ARG A 82 15.56 -11.22 -14.86
C ARG A 82 14.25 -10.45 -14.80
N GLY A 83 14.20 -9.29 -14.14
CA GLY A 83 13.06 -8.38 -14.22
C GLY A 83 12.79 -7.54 -12.97
N ILE A 84 11.65 -6.86 -13.03
CA ILE A 84 11.10 -5.99 -11.99
C ILE A 84 10.23 -6.83 -11.07
N TYR A 85 10.45 -6.70 -9.76
CA TYR A 85 9.70 -7.43 -8.74
C TYR A 85 9.12 -6.45 -7.73
N VAL A 86 7.81 -6.52 -7.53
CA VAL A 86 7.07 -5.75 -6.51
C VAL A 86 6.37 -6.76 -5.61
N ASN A 87 6.66 -6.74 -4.31
CA ASN A 87 6.11 -7.68 -3.32
C ASN A 87 6.25 -9.17 -3.72
N ASN A 88 7.40 -9.53 -4.29
CA ASN A 88 7.73 -10.87 -4.84
C ASN A 88 6.95 -11.27 -6.10
N CYS A 89 6.11 -10.40 -6.64
CA CYS A 89 5.45 -10.61 -7.91
C CYS A 89 6.31 -9.99 -9.02
N ARG A 90 6.59 -10.75 -10.09
CA ARG A 90 7.21 -10.19 -11.28
C ARG A 90 6.19 -9.31 -11.98
N VAL A 91 6.57 -8.08 -12.26
CA VAL A 91 5.70 -7.10 -12.92
C VAL A 91 6.38 -6.53 -14.16
N VAL A 92 5.57 -5.97 -15.04
CA VAL A 92 6.01 -5.15 -16.18
C VAL A 92 5.37 -3.78 -16.06
N MET A 93 6.07 -2.75 -16.53
CA MET A 93 5.46 -1.44 -16.71
C MET A 93 4.73 -1.44 -18.05
N GLU A 94 3.45 -1.12 -18.02
CA GLU A 94 2.57 -1.14 -19.19
C GLU A 94 2.22 0.29 -19.60
N SER A 95 2.23 0.56 -20.91
CA SER A 95 1.86 1.87 -21.45
C SER A 95 0.33 2.00 -21.53
N ASP A 96 -0.22 3.07 -20.98
CA ASP A 96 -1.66 3.37 -20.99
C ASP A 96 -2.26 3.33 -22.40
N THR A 97 -1.53 3.85 -23.39
CA THR A 97 -1.89 3.88 -24.81
C THR A 97 -1.95 2.47 -25.42
N GLN A 98 -1.05 1.57 -25.02
CA GLN A 98 -1.04 0.20 -25.50
C GLN A 98 -2.22 -0.58 -24.91
N SER A 99 -2.46 -0.45 -23.60
CA SER A 99 -3.61 -1.05 -22.93
C SER A 99 -4.92 -0.54 -23.53
N SER A 100 -5.04 0.78 -23.71
CA SER A 100 -6.23 1.41 -24.28
C SER A 100 -6.55 0.87 -25.68
N LEU A 101 -5.53 0.77 -26.55
CA LEU A 101 -5.69 0.20 -27.88
C LEU A 101 -6.10 -1.28 -27.80
N PHE A 102 -5.46 -2.08 -26.96
CA PHE A 102 -5.80 -3.49 -26.78
C PHE A 102 -7.27 -3.65 -26.36
N PHE A 103 -7.70 -2.96 -25.31
CA PHE A 103 -9.08 -3.04 -24.82
C PHE A 103 -10.10 -2.48 -25.81
N SER A 104 -9.74 -1.51 -26.65
CA SER A 104 -10.62 -0.98 -27.71
C SER A 104 -11.04 -2.03 -28.74
N THR A 105 -10.26 -3.10 -28.91
CA THR A 105 -10.58 -4.20 -29.82
C THR A 105 -11.57 -5.21 -29.24
N MET A 106 -11.88 -5.10 -27.95
CA MET A 106 -12.70 -6.04 -27.20
C MET A 106 -14.11 -5.49 -26.95
N THR A 107 -15.10 -6.37 -26.96
CA THR A 107 -16.46 -6.00 -26.52
C THR A 107 -16.49 -5.80 -25.00
N PRO A 108 -17.42 -4.98 -24.47
CA PRO A 108 -17.63 -4.81 -23.03
C PRO A 108 -17.73 -6.13 -22.24
N ALA A 109 -18.42 -7.13 -22.79
CA ALA A 109 -18.56 -8.45 -22.17
C ALA A 109 -17.22 -9.22 -22.11
N SER A 110 -16.44 -9.18 -23.19
CA SER A 110 -15.11 -9.80 -23.21
C SER A 110 -14.14 -9.12 -22.23
N GLN A 111 -14.21 -7.78 -22.12
CA GLN A 111 -13.42 -7.03 -21.13
C GLN A 111 -13.77 -7.47 -19.70
N TYR A 112 -15.06 -7.63 -19.41
CA TYR A 112 -15.54 -8.10 -18.10
C TYR A 112 -15.05 -9.52 -17.76
N GLU A 113 -15.20 -10.49 -18.66
CA GLU A 113 -14.74 -11.87 -18.40
C GLU A 113 -13.21 -11.97 -18.28
N MET A 114 -12.48 -11.18 -19.08
CA MET A 114 -11.03 -11.06 -18.91
C MET A 114 -10.68 -10.48 -17.54
N GLY A 115 -11.40 -9.44 -17.11
CA GLY A 115 -11.30 -8.87 -15.77
C GLY A 115 -11.53 -9.92 -14.69
N ARG A 116 -12.61 -10.70 -14.76
CA ARG A 116 -12.90 -11.78 -13.80
C ARG A 116 -11.80 -12.82 -13.74
N THR A 117 -11.28 -13.23 -14.90
CA THR A 117 -10.18 -14.19 -14.98
C THR A 117 -8.93 -13.63 -14.28
N ALA A 118 -8.52 -12.41 -14.64
CA ALA A 118 -7.38 -11.75 -14.04
C ALA A 118 -7.54 -11.51 -12.53
N GLY A 119 -8.72 -11.11 -12.07
CA GLY A 119 -9.02 -10.89 -10.65
C GLY A 119 -8.98 -12.18 -9.83
N SER A 120 -9.37 -13.31 -10.42
CA SER A 120 -9.32 -14.61 -9.74
C SER A 120 -7.89 -15.11 -9.48
N GLN A 121 -6.93 -14.66 -10.28
CA GLN A 121 -5.49 -14.99 -10.19
C GLN A 121 -4.65 -13.78 -9.77
N SER A 122 -5.27 -12.80 -9.12
CA SER A 122 -4.61 -11.54 -8.83
C SER A 122 -3.41 -11.73 -7.89
N PRO A 123 -2.22 -11.21 -8.24
CA PRO A 123 -1.07 -11.18 -7.32
C PRO A 123 -1.35 -10.34 -6.06
N ILE A 124 -2.29 -9.38 -6.14
CA ILE A 124 -2.72 -8.59 -4.98
C ILE A 124 -3.38 -9.48 -3.93
N ALA A 125 -4.09 -10.54 -4.34
CA ALA A 125 -4.65 -11.51 -3.41
C ALA A 125 -3.55 -12.21 -2.58
N ASP A 126 -2.44 -12.57 -3.22
CA ASP A 126 -1.31 -13.21 -2.55
C ASP A 126 -0.59 -12.25 -1.60
N VAL A 127 -0.42 -10.99 -1.98
CA VAL A 127 0.12 -9.97 -1.07
C VAL A 127 -0.77 -9.81 0.17
N ILE A 128 -2.09 -9.71 -0.01
CA ILE A 128 -3.04 -9.58 1.10
C ILE A 128 -2.98 -10.79 2.05
N ARG A 129 -2.88 -12.00 1.49
CA ARG A 129 -2.83 -13.25 2.28
C ARG A 129 -1.49 -13.46 2.96
N LEU A 130 -0.41 -13.41 2.20
CA LEU A 130 0.92 -13.82 2.65
C LEU A 130 1.64 -12.72 3.44
N VAL A 131 1.45 -11.45 3.07
CA VAL A 131 2.14 -10.31 3.72
C VAL A 131 1.28 -9.74 4.86
N HIS A 132 -0.03 -9.65 4.67
CA HIS A 132 -0.92 -9.02 5.65
C HIS A 132 -1.76 -10.00 6.48
N GLY A 133 -1.74 -11.30 6.17
CA GLY A 133 -2.50 -12.31 6.92
C GLY A 133 -4.01 -12.14 6.84
N LYS A 134 -4.52 -11.54 5.74
CA LYS A 134 -5.94 -11.22 5.54
C LYS A 134 -6.52 -11.94 4.32
N ASN A 135 -7.84 -11.99 4.19
CA ASN A 135 -8.50 -12.46 2.97
C ASN A 135 -9.06 -11.26 2.17
N PRO A 136 -8.79 -11.15 0.85
CA PRO A 136 -9.36 -10.09 0.02
C PRO A 136 -10.89 -10.11 -0.07
N ALA A 137 -11.53 -11.26 0.22
CA ALA A 137 -12.98 -11.37 0.25
C ALA A 137 -13.62 -10.73 1.51
N ASP A 138 -12.83 -10.52 2.56
CA ASP A 138 -13.35 -9.97 3.82
C ASP A 138 -13.63 -8.46 3.67
N PRO A 139 -14.78 -7.97 4.15
CA PRO A 139 -15.09 -6.53 4.11
C PRO A 139 -14.01 -5.65 4.75
N SER A 140 -13.37 -6.12 5.82
CA SER A 140 -12.28 -5.40 6.52
C SER A 140 -10.99 -5.26 5.70
N SER A 141 -10.88 -5.97 4.58
CA SER A 141 -9.71 -5.95 3.69
C SER A 141 -9.92 -5.05 2.47
N ARG A 142 -11.14 -4.58 2.20
CA ARG A 142 -11.46 -3.86 0.96
C ARG A 142 -10.67 -2.57 0.79
N GLN A 143 -10.49 -1.78 1.85
CA GLN A 143 -9.63 -0.59 1.76
C GLN A 143 -8.16 -0.93 1.49
N LEU A 144 -7.68 -2.07 1.99
CA LEU A 144 -6.33 -2.54 1.68
C LEU A 144 -6.22 -2.95 0.21
N VAL A 145 -7.25 -3.62 -0.34
CA VAL A 145 -7.33 -3.94 -1.79
C VAL A 145 -7.20 -2.66 -2.63
N MET A 146 -8.01 -1.63 -2.35
CA MET A 146 -7.97 -0.37 -3.09
C MET A 146 -6.61 0.31 -3.00
N ARG A 147 -6.02 0.36 -1.81
CA ARG A 147 -4.68 0.94 -1.60
C ARG A 147 -3.60 0.21 -2.39
N LEU A 148 -3.64 -1.12 -2.41
CA LEU A 148 -2.65 -1.92 -3.14
C LEU A 148 -2.82 -1.76 -4.65
N LEU A 149 -4.04 -1.77 -5.18
CA LEU A 149 -4.29 -1.53 -6.61
C LEU A 149 -3.86 -0.12 -7.04
N GLN A 150 -4.17 0.90 -6.23
CA GLN A 150 -3.69 2.26 -6.45
C GLN A 150 -2.16 2.33 -6.45
N ALA A 151 -1.48 1.64 -5.52
CA ALA A 151 -0.02 1.58 -5.49
C ALA A 151 0.56 0.90 -6.74
N HIS A 152 -0.20 0.04 -7.42
CA HIS A 152 0.17 -0.58 -8.69
C HIS A 152 -0.28 0.23 -9.92
N GLY A 153 -0.74 1.47 -9.74
CA GLY A 153 -1.02 2.37 -10.85
C GLY A 153 -2.39 2.17 -11.53
N TRP A 154 -3.34 1.50 -10.88
CA TRP A 154 -4.66 1.25 -11.47
C TRP A 154 -5.56 2.50 -11.60
N GLY A 155 -5.13 3.60 -10.97
CA GLY A 155 -5.89 4.84 -10.82
C GLY A 155 -6.01 5.25 -9.35
N ALA A 156 -6.57 6.42 -9.09
CA ALA A 156 -6.88 6.88 -7.74
C ALA A 156 -8.11 6.13 -7.25
N MET A 157 -7.95 5.20 -6.30
CA MET A 157 -9.02 4.30 -5.86
C MET A 157 -9.47 4.63 -4.45
N ASN A 158 -10.78 4.72 -4.27
CA ASN A 158 -11.39 4.81 -2.94
C ASN A 158 -12.64 3.93 -2.86
N MET A 159 -12.94 3.43 -1.67
CA MET A 159 -14.18 2.73 -1.37
C MET A 159 -14.79 3.30 -0.09
N SER A 160 -16.01 3.81 -0.19
CA SER A 160 -16.78 4.29 0.95
C SER A 160 -17.45 3.15 1.71
N GLU A 161 -17.90 3.45 2.94
CA GLU A 161 -18.51 2.47 3.84
C GLU A 161 -19.82 1.87 3.30
N ASP A 162 -20.55 2.63 2.48
CA ASP A 162 -21.79 2.19 1.81
C ASP A 162 -21.54 1.26 0.60
N GLY A 163 -20.27 0.98 0.28
CA GLY A 163 -19.88 0.05 -0.77
C GLY A 163 -19.74 0.67 -2.15
N LEU A 164 -19.67 2.00 -2.27
CA LEU A 164 -19.33 2.67 -3.52
C LEU A 164 -17.81 2.72 -3.70
N VAL A 165 -17.34 2.16 -4.81
CA VAL A 165 -15.96 2.24 -5.29
C VAL A 165 -15.88 3.32 -6.35
N VAL A 166 -14.95 4.26 -6.20
CA VAL A 166 -14.64 5.29 -7.18
C VAL A 166 -13.19 5.13 -7.62
N VAL A 167 -12.98 5.08 -8.93
CA VAL A 167 -11.66 5.05 -9.56
C VAL A 167 -11.51 6.29 -10.43
N GLY A 168 -10.66 7.22 -10.00
CA GLY A 168 -10.28 8.39 -10.79
C GLY A 168 -9.07 8.11 -11.67
N SER A 169 -9.08 8.63 -12.89
CA SER A 169 -8.03 8.38 -13.90
C SER A 169 -7.70 6.89 -14.04
N PRO A 170 -8.69 6.05 -14.34
CA PRO A 170 -8.51 4.61 -14.37
C PRO A 170 -7.58 4.19 -15.50
N PHE A 171 -6.67 3.26 -15.20
CA PHE A 171 -5.79 2.67 -16.22
C PHE A 171 -6.52 1.67 -17.12
N TYR A 172 -7.49 0.94 -16.55
CA TYR A 172 -8.27 -0.09 -17.24
C TYR A 172 -9.73 0.34 -17.44
N PRO A 173 -10.42 -0.16 -18.49
CA PRO A 173 -11.82 0.19 -18.73
C PRO A 173 -12.76 -0.33 -17.64
N ALA A 174 -13.90 0.35 -17.48
CA ALA A 174 -14.91 0.10 -16.46
C ALA A 174 -15.31 -1.38 -16.30
N GLN A 175 -15.54 -2.07 -17.41
CA GLN A 175 -15.98 -3.47 -17.40
C GLN A 175 -14.90 -4.43 -16.90
N PHE A 176 -13.64 -4.19 -17.30
CA PHE A 176 -12.51 -4.97 -16.81
C PHE A 176 -12.31 -4.76 -15.31
N VAL A 177 -12.30 -3.51 -14.85
CA VAL A 177 -12.16 -3.16 -13.43
C VAL A 177 -13.27 -3.81 -12.61
N ARG A 178 -14.52 -3.77 -13.09
CA ARG A 178 -15.66 -4.43 -12.46
C ARG A 178 -15.41 -5.93 -12.30
N GLY A 179 -15.15 -6.64 -13.40
CA GLY A 179 -14.95 -8.09 -13.35
C GLY A 179 -13.78 -8.48 -12.44
N TYR A 180 -12.69 -7.72 -12.50
CA TYR A 180 -11.52 -7.94 -11.66
C TYR A 180 -11.84 -7.82 -10.17
N LEU A 181 -12.49 -6.73 -9.77
CA LEU A 181 -12.84 -6.46 -8.39
C LEU A 181 -13.88 -7.46 -7.84
N GLU A 182 -14.88 -7.82 -8.64
CA GLU A 182 -15.86 -8.87 -8.28
C GLU A 182 -15.18 -10.21 -8.01
N ALA A 183 -14.26 -10.62 -8.90
CA ALA A 183 -13.56 -11.90 -8.77
C ALA A 183 -12.56 -11.93 -7.60
N LEU A 184 -11.87 -10.81 -7.35
CA LEU A 184 -10.89 -10.66 -6.28
C LEU A 184 -11.55 -10.60 -4.89
N MET A 185 -12.60 -9.77 -4.74
CA MET A 185 -13.26 -9.53 -3.45
C MET A 185 -14.47 -10.44 -3.22
N LYS A 186 -14.84 -11.30 -4.18
CA LYS A 186 -16.02 -12.18 -4.11
C LYS A 186 -17.31 -11.41 -3.79
N VAL A 187 -17.48 -10.27 -4.46
CA VAL A 187 -18.68 -9.42 -4.38
C VAL A 187 -19.31 -9.29 -5.76
N GLN A 188 -20.56 -8.82 -5.80
CA GLN A 188 -21.19 -8.36 -7.03
C GLN A 188 -21.14 -6.85 -7.09
N LEU A 189 -20.80 -6.30 -8.24
CA LEU A 189 -20.73 -4.87 -8.48
C LEU A 189 -21.67 -4.47 -9.61
N GLU A 190 -22.24 -3.28 -9.50
CA GLU A 190 -22.96 -2.63 -10.59
C GLU A 190 -22.25 -1.33 -10.98
N LEU A 191 -22.31 -0.99 -12.27
CA LEU A 191 -21.82 0.30 -12.74
C LEU A 191 -22.82 1.38 -12.39
N VAL A 192 -22.33 2.45 -11.79
CA VAL A 192 -23.11 3.66 -11.51
C VAL A 192 -22.75 4.69 -12.57
N GLU A 193 -23.76 5.31 -13.18
CA GLU A 193 -23.51 6.41 -14.11
C GLU A 193 -22.76 7.55 -13.43
N THR A 194 -21.69 8.03 -14.08
CA THR A 194 -20.91 9.18 -13.62
C THR A 194 -21.08 10.33 -14.61
N HIS A 195 -21.12 11.56 -14.08
CA HIS A 195 -21.06 12.76 -14.92
C HIS A 195 -19.63 13.14 -15.33
N ALA A 196 -18.62 12.55 -14.67
CA ALA A 196 -17.21 12.76 -14.97
C ALA A 196 -16.70 11.70 -15.94
N LYS A 197 -16.23 12.13 -17.11
CA LYS A 197 -15.77 11.25 -18.20
C LYS A 197 -14.60 10.33 -17.83
N ASP A 198 -13.78 10.74 -16.86
CA ASP A 198 -12.53 10.05 -16.52
C ASP A 198 -12.60 9.26 -15.20
N ASN A 199 -13.82 8.94 -14.74
CA ASN A 199 -14.04 8.21 -13.50
C ASN A 199 -14.90 6.97 -13.73
N ILE A 200 -14.57 5.89 -13.04
CA ILE A 200 -15.42 4.71 -12.89
C ILE A 200 -16.06 4.75 -11.51
N ALA A 201 -17.38 4.54 -11.44
CA ALA A 201 -18.09 4.31 -10.19
C ALA A 201 -18.75 2.92 -10.21
N LEU A 202 -18.49 2.13 -9.17
CA LEU A 202 -19.02 0.78 -9.00
C LEU A 202 -19.66 0.65 -7.62
N ARG A 203 -20.84 0.05 -7.51
CA ARG A 203 -21.51 -0.15 -6.22
C ARG A 203 -21.63 -1.64 -5.91
N VAL A 204 -21.31 -2.01 -4.67
CA VAL A 204 -21.58 -3.38 -4.18
C VAL A 204 -23.07 -3.61 -4.10
N VAL A 205 -23.55 -4.60 -4.85
CA VAL A 205 -24.93 -5.10 -4.78
C VAL A 205 -25.06 -5.89 -3.47
N ARG A 206 -26.07 -5.56 -2.67
CA ARG A 206 -26.36 -6.25 -1.41
C ARG A 206 -27.09 -7.57 -1.66
#